data_AF-A0A2M9D7S2-F1
#
_entry.id   AF-A0A2M9D7S2-F1
#
_cell.length_a   1.000
_cell.length_b   1.000
_cell.length_c   1.000
_cell.angle_alpha   90.00
_cell.angle_beta   90.00
_cell.angle_gamma   90.00
#
_symmetry.space_group_name_H-M   'P 1'
#
loop_
_entity.id
_entity.type
_entity.pdbx_description
1 polymer ?
#
loop_
_entity_poly.entity_id
_entity_poly.type
_entity_poly.pdbx_seq_one_letter_code
_entity_poly.pdbx_strand_id
1 'polypeptide(L)'
;MAQMSEPSDFDLIQQATREIASSTGFSLSFGGLTSGIELTVNAFSGARTSNLDGLKVRKERGLGGLAMAHRSPRFTRDYERASDITHDYDSAVLGEGVVSLLAIPIIAGGTLRGLIYAGSHSLVEPDAAAARPAVAIAAALGNELAIRDEVTRRMVALRANPGGGLSPVAEEHLREQFAQLRQLAATVSDRDVKKKLHDIGRGLTDALSVGDPNLLSRDQSVQLSPRETDVLSCVALGYSNSRTAALLSLTEQTVKGYLGSAMKKLDASSRFTAVSSARKLGLLP
;
A
#
# COMPACT_ATOMS: atom_id res chain seq x y z
N MET A 1 6.47 -33.55 6.86
CA MET A 1 6.92 -32.29 6.22
C MET A 1 7.01 -31.25 7.32
N ALA A 2 8.22 -30.78 7.63
CA ALA A 2 8.41 -29.73 8.63
C ALA A 2 7.83 -28.42 8.06
N GLN A 3 6.86 -27.82 8.74
CA GLN A 3 6.50 -26.42 8.51
C GLN A 3 7.74 -25.60 8.86
N MET A 4 8.47 -25.14 7.85
CA MET A 4 9.43 -24.06 8.02
C MET A 4 8.63 -22.81 8.38
N SER A 5 8.60 -22.46 9.67
CA SER A 5 8.06 -21.19 10.12
C SER A 5 8.79 -20.06 9.40
N GLU A 6 8.02 -19.15 8.80
CA GLU A 6 8.57 -18.00 8.10
C GLU A 6 9.42 -17.17 9.09
N PRO A 7 10.70 -16.86 8.76
CA PRO A 7 11.57 -16.15 9.70
C PRO A 7 10.99 -14.78 10.00
N SER A 8 10.95 -14.39 11.27
CA SER A 8 10.41 -13.09 11.69
C SER A 8 11.26 -11.93 11.17
N ASP A 9 10.73 -10.71 11.18
CA ASP A 9 11.52 -9.51 10.82
C ASP A 9 12.74 -9.34 11.74
N PHE A 10 12.63 -9.80 13.00
CA PHE A 10 13.76 -9.89 13.93
C PHE A 10 14.82 -10.87 13.43
N ASP A 11 14.42 -12.05 12.97
CA ASP A 11 15.36 -13.06 12.45
C ASP A 11 16.13 -12.54 11.23
N LEU A 12 15.46 -11.77 10.36
CA LEU A 12 16.09 -11.16 9.19
C LEU A 12 17.15 -10.12 9.57
N ILE A 13 16.84 -9.20 10.49
CA ILE A 13 17.83 -8.21 10.91
C ILE A 13 18.98 -8.88 11.66
N GLN A 14 18.70 -9.90 12.47
CA GLN A 14 19.69 -10.68 13.19
C GLN A 14 20.57 -11.52 12.24
N GLN A 15 20.03 -11.96 11.10
CA GLN A 15 20.82 -12.56 10.03
C GLN A 15 21.73 -11.53 9.35
N ALA A 16 21.20 -10.35 9.01
CA ALA A 16 21.96 -9.29 8.37
C ALA A 16 23.12 -8.78 9.25
N THR A 17 22.93 -8.66 10.57
CA THR A 17 24.02 -8.27 11.47
C THR A 17 25.13 -9.32 11.52
N ARG A 18 24.79 -10.62 11.55
CA ARG A 18 25.78 -11.71 11.44
C ARG A 18 26.50 -11.70 10.10
N GLU A 19 25.79 -11.45 9.01
CA GLU A 19 26.38 -11.39 7.68
C GLU A 19 27.37 -10.23 7.58
N ILE A 20 27.01 -9.04 8.08
CA ILE A 20 27.93 -7.90 8.13
C ILE A 20 29.16 -8.23 8.96
N ALA A 21 29.00 -8.77 10.16
CA ALA A 21 30.15 -9.06 11.02
C ALA A 21 31.10 -10.16 10.47
N SER A 22 30.58 -11.09 9.65
CA SER A 22 31.36 -12.20 9.10
C SER A 22 31.92 -11.98 7.70
N SER A 23 31.30 -11.09 6.90
CA SER A 23 31.66 -10.84 5.49
C SER A 23 32.30 -9.47 5.24
N THR A 24 32.41 -8.63 6.27
CA THR A 24 32.98 -7.29 6.16
C THR A 24 34.13 -7.09 7.15
N GLY A 25 34.85 -5.97 7.04
CA GLY A 25 35.93 -5.62 7.97
C GLY A 25 35.45 -5.16 9.35
N PHE A 26 34.14 -5.12 9.60
CA PHE A 26 33.57 -4.67 10.88
C PHE A 26 33.41 -5.84 11.85
N SER A 27 34.10 -5.79 13.00
CA SER A 27 34.06 -6.86 14.01
C SER A 27 32.78 -6.89 14.84
N LEU A 28 32.00 -5.80 14.82
CA LEU A 28 30.76 -5.63 15.55
C LEU A 28 29.67 -5.19 14.57
N SER A 29 28.50 -5.79 14.66
CA SER A 29 27.30 -5.29 13.99
C SER A 29 26.10 -5.38 14.92
N PHE A 30 25.28 -4.34 14.93
CA PHE A 30 24.07 -4.30 15.72
C PHE A 30 23.00 -3.49 15.02
N GLY A 31 21.73 -3.69 15.34
CA GLY A 31 20.67 -3.01 14.63
C GLY A 31 19.31 -3.17 15.28
N GLY A 32 18.35 -2.48 14.69
CA GLY A 32 16.98 -2.47 15.14
C GLY A 32 16.03 -2.05 14.04
N LEU A 33 14.76 -2.38 14.23
CA LEU A 33 13.66 -1.85 13.43
C LEU A 33 13.03 -0.65 14.16
N THR A 34 12.46 0.26 13.39
CA THR A 34 11.75 1.43 13.93
C THR A 34 10.36 1.04 14.43
N SER A 35 9.98 1.54 15.59
CA SER A 35 8.60 1.49 16.11
C SER A 35 8.12 2.91 16.39
N GLY A 36 7.26 3.43 15.50
CA GLY A 36 6.84 4.84 15.55
C GLY A 36 8.01 5.80 15.25
N ILE A 37 8.38 6.62 16.23
CA ILE A 37 9.43 7.64 16.10
C ILE A 37 10.78 7.22 16.69
N GLU A 38 10.84 6.08 17.39
CA GLU A 38 12.05 5.57 18.03
C GLU A 38 12.50 4.27 17.35
N LEU A 39 13.80 4.04 17.31
CA LEU A 39 14.39 2.76 16.91
C LEU A 39 14.96 2.08 18.15
N THR A 40 14.64 0.80 18.34
CA THR A 40 15.16 0.00 19.44
C THR A 40 16.20 -0.98 18.91
N VAL A 41 17.43 -0.91 19.41
CA VAL A 41 18.48 -1.87 19.07
C VAL A 41 18.23 -3.16 19.83
N ASN A 42 18.15 -4.28 19.10
CA ASN A 42 17.88 -5.60 19.67
C ASN A 42 18.55 -6.77 18.94
N ALA A 43 19.19 -6.51 17.79
CA ALA A 43 19.92 -7.53 17.02
C ALA A 43 21.43 -7.25 17.08
N PHE A 44 22.23 -8.29 17.30
CA PHE A 44 23.67 -8.15 17.59
C PHE A 44 24.52 -9.25 16.97
N SER A 45 25.76 -8.91 16.62
CA SER A 45 26.82 -9.86 16.28
C SER A 45 28.17 -9.23 16.66
N GLY A 46 28.99 -9.96 17.42
CA GLY A 46 30.31 -9.46 17.86
C GLY A 46 30.28 -8.50 19.04
N ALA A 47 29.15 -8.37 19.75
CA ALA A 47 29.05 -7.59 20.97
C ALA A 47 29.84 -8.22 22.14
N ARG A 48 30.57 -7.39 22.88
CA ARG A 48 31.34 -7.70 24.09
C ARG A 48 30.55 -7.47 25.37
N THR A 49 29.60 -6.55 25.33
CA THR A 49 28.72 -6.21 26.47
C THR A 49 27.26 -6.20 26.04
N SER A 50 26.35 -6.00 27.00
CA SER A 50 24.93 -5.81 26.76
C SER A 50 24.52 -4.32 26.76
N ASN A 51 25.47 -3.38 26.73
CA ASN A 51 25.18 -1.94 26.88
C ASN A 51 24.36 -1.35 25.72
N LEU A 52 24.42 -1.99 24.55
CA LEU A 52 23.65 -1.59 23.38
C LEU A 52 22.25 -2.21 23.33
N ASP A 53 21.96 -3.21 24.18
CA ASP A 53 20.67 -3.88 24.19
C ASP A 53 19.54 -2.97 24.70
N GLY A 54 18.48 -2.88 23.92
CA GLY A 54 17.35 -1.99 24.19
C GLY A 54 17.65 -0.51 23.98
N LEU A 55 18.81 -0.13 23.44
CA LEU A 55 19.16 1.26 23.19
C LEU A 55 18.13 1.91 22.26
N LYS A 56 17.58 3.05 22.68
CA LYS A 56 16.58 3.80 21.92
C LYS A 56 17.22 4.95 21.15
N VAL A 57 17.28 4.79 19.83
CA VAL A 57 17.84 5.78 18.91
C VAL A 57 16.73 6.71 18.44
N ARG A 58 16.99 8.01 18.55
CA ARG A 58 16.08 9.08 18.12
C ARG A 58 16.63 9.79 16.89
N LYS A 59 15.72 10.26 16.04
CA LYS A 59 16.08 11.08 14.87
C LYS A 59 16.90 12.30 15.31
N GLU A 60 17.90 12.68 14.51
CA GLU A 60 18.79 13.83 14.72
C GLU A 60 19.71 13.74 15.96
N ARG A 61 19.76 12.59 16.65
CA ARG A 61 20.69 12.34 17.77
C ARG A 61 21.70 11.25 17.44
N GLY A 62 22.96 11.54 17.69
CA GLY A 62 24.10 10.68 17.39
C GLY A 62 24.23 10.36 15.91
N LEU A 63 25.19 9.47 15.60
CA LEU A 63 25.43 9.03 14.23
C LEU A 63 24.19 8.36 13.61
N GLY A 64 23.51 7.53 14.39
CA GLY A 64 22.28 6.84 13.97
C GLY A 64 21.15 7.78 13.62
N GLY A 65 20.83 8.71 14.52
CA GLY A 65 19.78 9.69 14.30
C GLY A 65 20.05 10.60 13.11
N LEU A 66 21.33 10.92 12.87
CA LEU A 66 21.75 11.66 11.68
C LEU A 66 21.54 10.85 10.39
N ALA A 67 21.91 9.56 10.39
CA ALA A 67 21.66 8.65 9.27
C ALA A 67 20.15 8.49 8.99
N MET A 68 19.30 8.42 10.02
CA MET A 68 17.84 8.40 9.89
C MET A 68 17.30 9.70 9.27
N ALA A 69 17.81 10.85 9.70
CA ALA A 69 17.37 12.16 9.23
C ALA A 69 17.63 12.34 7.73
N HIS A 70 18.83 11.95 7.27
CA HIS A 70 19.23 12.10 5.88
C HIS A 70 18.90 10.89 4.99
N ARG A 71 18.44 9.77 5.57
CA ARG A 71 18.17 8.51 4.86
C ARG A 71 19.34 8.05 4.00
N SER A 72 20.54 8.24 4.50
CA SER A 72 21.78 7.85 3.82
C SER A 72 22.82 7.38 4.84
N PRO A 73 23.71 6.44 4.48
CA PRO A 73 24.75 5.97 5.38
C PRO A 73 25.62 7.10 5.95
N ARG A 74 26.07 6.94 7.19
CA ARG A 74 26.97 7.89 7.89
C ARG A 74 28.06 7.13 8.61
N PHE A 75 29.30 7.61 8.50
CA PHE A 75 30.46 6.98 9.10
C PHE A 75 31.21 7.96 9.98
N THR A 76 31.68 7.50 11.13
CA THR A 76 32.71 8.16 11.93
C THR A 76 33.92 7.24 12.11
N ARG A 77 35.10 7.81 11.86
CA ARG A 77 36.39 7.13 12.02
C ARG A 77 36.76 6.96 13.49
N ASP A 78 36.47 7.97 14.28
CA ASP A 78 36.78 8.06 15.69
C ASP A 78 35.54 8.63 16.38
N TYR A 79 34.70 7.73 16.88
CA TYR A 79 33.41 8.07 17.49
C TYR A 79 33.59 9.02 18.68
N GLU A 80 34.63 8.82 19.51
CA GLU A 80 34.87 9.64 20.70
C GLU A 80 35.17 11.11 20.35
N ARG A 81 35.84 11.35 19.21
CA ARG A 81 36.26 12.69 18.78
C ARG A 81 35.38 13.31 17.69
N ALA A 82 34.27 12.67 17.33
CA ALA A 82 33.43 13.06 16.21
C ALA A 82 32.60 14.32 16.53
N SER A 83 32.98 15.47 15.97
CA SER A 83 32.27 16.74 16.20
C SER A 83 31.03 16.94 15.33
N ASP A 84 30.79 16.08 14.35
CA ASP A 84 29.68 16.12 13.40
C ASP A 84 28.43 15.36 13.89
N ILE A 85 28.53 14.71 15.04
CA ILE A 85 27.42 14.00 15.70
C ILE A 85 27.24 14.51 17.13
N THR A 86 26.06 14.25 17.69
CA THR A 86 25.86 14.45 19.13
C THR A 86 26.31 13.21 19.90
N HIS A 87 26.67 13.42 21.16
CA HIS A 87 27.23 12.40 22.06
C HIS A 87 26.20 11.83 23.05
N ASP A 88 24.91 11.81 22.66
CA ASP A 88 23.81 11.32 23.49
C ASP A 88 23.96 9.85 23.93
N TYR A 89 24.77 9.06 23.22
CA TYR A 89 24.87 7.62 23.38
C TYR A 89 26.26 7.12 23.82
N ASP A 90 27.13 8.02 24.28
CA ASP A 90 28.52 7.71 24.63
C ASP A 90 28.66 6.58 25.64
N SER A 91 27.86 6.59 26.71
CA SER A 91 27.91 5.54 27.73
C SER A 91 27.67 4.15 27.14
N ALA A 92 26.77 4.04 26.15
CA ALA A 92 26.44 2.76 25.53
C ALA A 92 27.48 2.37 24.46
N VAL A 93 27.88 3.32 23.62
CA VAL A 93 28.77 3.09 22.47
C VAL A 93 30.24 2.92 22.91
N LEU A 94 30.75 3.81 23.78
CA LEU A 94 32.11 3.71 24.32
C LEU A 94 32.20 2.59 25.36
N GLY A 95 31.12 2.31 26.10
CA GLY A 95 31.05 1.17 27.01
C GLY A 95 31.16 -0.18 26.31
N GLU A 96 30.79 -0.24 25.02
CA GLU A 96 30.99 -1.40 24.15
C GLU A 96 32.41 -1.42 23.51
N GLY A 97 33.19 -0.36 23.71
CA GLY A 97 34.54 -0.20 23.15
C GLY A 97 34.54 0.07 21.66
N VAL A 98 33.50 0.71 21.12
CA VAL A 98 33.41 1.09 19.72
C VAL A 98 34.30 2.29 19.44
N VAL A 99 35.18 2.17 18.45
CA VAL A 99 36.08 3.25 17.99
C VAL A 99 35.60 3.83 16.67
N SER A 100 35.43 2.98 15.64
CA SER A 100 34.88 3.38 14.34
C SER A 100 33.46 2.85 14.20
N LEU A 101 32.56 3.64 13.60
CA LEU A 101 31.16 3.28 13.50
C LEU A 101 30.54 3.77 12.18
N LEU A 102 29.87 2.85 11.48
CA LEU A 102 29.05 3.09 10.30
C LEU A 102 27.58 2.87 10.67
N ALA A 103 26.71 3.84 10.42
CA ALA A 103 25.26 3.71 10.54
C ALA A 103 24.64 3.64 9.14
N ILE A 104 23.82 2.60 8.90
CA ILE A 104 23.23 2.27 7.59
C ILE A 104 21.71 2.19 7.74
N PRO A 105 20.94 3.11 7.12
CA PRO A 105 19.49 3.05 7.15
C PRO A 105 18.97 1.89 6.29
N ILE A 106 18.01 1.14 6.83
CA ILE A 106 17.26 0.13 6.10
C ILE A 106 16.02 0.81 5.50
N ILE A 107 16.00 0.96 4.18
CA ILE A 107 14.88 1.56 3.45
C ILE A 107 14.11 0.46 2.73
N ALA A 108 12.83 0.31 3.06
CA ALA A 108 11.91 -0.63 2.40
C ALA A 108 10.78 0.17 1.73
N GLY A 109 10.60 0.01 0.41
CA GLY A 109 9.56 0.72 -0.34
C GLY A 109 9.59 2.25 -0.17
N GLY A 110 10.78 2.85 -0.01
CA GLY A 110 10.96 4.30 0.21
C GLY A 110 10.73 4.77 1.65
N THR A 111 10.39 3.86 2.57
CA THR A 111 10.16 4.14 3.99
C THR A 111 11.35 3.63 4.82
N LEU A 112 11.76 4.42 5.82
CA LEU A 112 12.77 3.99 6.79
C LEU A 112 12.16 2.92 7.71
N ARG A 113 12.66 1.68 7.65
CA ARG A 113 12.20 0.56 8.50
C ARG A 113 13.14 0.27 9.66
N GLY A 114 14.40 0.71 9.59
CA GLY A 114 15.39 0.37 10.60
C GLY A 114 16.76 0.99 10.37
N LEU A 115 17.70 0.60 11.21
CA LEU A 115 19.12 0.91 11.11
C LEU A 115 19.91 -0.36 11.40
N ILE A 116 21.00 -0.53 10.66
CA ILE A 116 22.09 -1.42 11.04
C ILE A 116 23.35 -0.58 11.21
N TYR A 117 24.06 -0.88 12.28
CA TYR A 117 25.38 -0.38 12.59
C TYR A 117 26.43 -1.44 12.30
N ALA A 118 27.56 -0.98 11.78
CA ALA A 118 28.76 -1.77 11.62
C ALA A 118 29.90 -1.02 12.33
N GLY A 119 30.43 -1.61 13.39
CA GLY A 119 31.40 -1.01 14.29
C GLY A 119 32.70 -1.79 14.34
N SER A 120 33.74 -1.17 14.87
CA SER A 120 35.04 -1.80 15.13
C SER A 120 35.65 -1.27 16.41
N HIS A 121 36.38 -2.14 17.12
CA HIS A 121 37.10 -1.79 18.35
C HIS A 121 38.49 -1.19 18.10
N SER A 122 38.82 -0.93 16.84
CA SER A 122 40.05 -0.30 16.39
C SER A 122 39.73 0.75 15.33
N LEU A 123 40.67 1.66 15.10
CA LEU A 123 40.58 2.61 14.00
C LEU A 123 40.53 1.85 12.68
N VAL A 124 39.43 2.01 11.95
CA VAL A 124 39.29 1.55 10.58
C VAL A 124 39.30 2.78 9.68
N GLU A 125 40.12 2.76 8.62
CA GLU A 125 39.92 3.65 7.49
C GLU A 125 38.93 2.99 6.54
N PRO A 126 37.65 3.36 6.53
CA PRO A 126 36.81 2.93 5.43
C PRO A 126 37.22 3.77 4.23
N ASP A 127 37.85 3.13 3.26
CA ASP A 127 37.61 3.61 1.91
C ASP A 127 36.11 3.42 1.60
N ALA A 128 35.59 4.19 0.65
CA ALA A 128 34.22 4.01 0.20
C ALA A 128 33.97 2.59 -0.37
N ALA A 129 35.01 1.76 -0.54
CA ALA A 129 34.89 0.36 -0.97
C ALA A 129 34.62 -0.60 0.19
N ALA A 130 35.15 -0.37 1.39
CA ALA A 130 35.00 -1.20 2.59
C ALA A 130 33.59 -1.10 3.19
N ALA A 131 32.91 0.04 3.01
CA ALA A 131 31.51 0.23 3.43
C ALA A 131 30.49 -0.37 2.44
N ARG A 132 30.87 -0.60 1.16
CA ARG A 132 29.94 -1.09 0.12
C ARG A 132 29.28 -2.43 0.46
N PRO A 133 30.02 -3.46 0.95
CA PRO A 133 29.40 -4.73 1.29
C PRO A 133 28.32 -4.58 2.37
N ALA A 134 28.62 -3.82 3.44
CA ALA A 134 27.66 -3.60 4.52
C ALA A 134 26.41 -2.84 4.04
N VAL A 135 26.58 -1.84 3.17
CA VAL A 135 25.46 -1.11 2.56
C VAL A 135 24.64 -2.03 1.63
N ALA A 136 25.29 -2.90 0.87
CA ALA A 136 24.62 -3.87 0.01
C ALA A 136 23.77 -4.87 0.81
N ILE A 137 24.27 -5.37 1.94
CA ILE A 137 23.53 -6.27 2.84
C ILE A 137 22.29 -5.55 3.41
N ALA A 138 22.44 -4.32 3.88
CA ALA A 138 21.31 -3.53 4.38
C ALA A 138 20.27 -3.23 3.29
N ALA A 139 20.71 -2.99 2.05
CA ALA A 139 19.81 -2.79 0.91
C ALA A 139 19.06 -4.08 0.53
N ALA A 140 19.74 -5.23 0.55
CA ALA A 140 19.11 -6.54 0.33
C ALA A 140 18.04 -6.83 1.40
N LEU A 141 18.34 -6.55 2.68
CA LEU A 141 17.37 -6.63 3.77
C LEU A 141 16.18 -5.68 3.54
N GLY A 142 16.43 -4.44 3.11
CA GLY A 142 15.37 -3.47 2.79
C GLY A 142 14.43 -3.96 1.69
N ASN A 143 14.97 -4.63 0.66
CA ASN A 143 14.16 -5.25 -0.39
C ASN A 143 13.30 -6.41 0.14
N GLU A 144 13.87 -7.29 0.97
CA GLU A 144 13.13 -8.40 1.58
C GLU A 144 11.99 -7.90 2.47
N LEU A 145 12.25 -6.89 3.32
CA LEU A 145 11.21 -6.27 4.14
C LEU A 145 10.13 -5.59 3.29
N ALA A 146 10.49 -4.99 2.16
CA ALA A 146 9.51 -4.38 1.24
C ALA A 146 8.59 -5.43 0.61
N ILE A 147 9.15 -6.59 0.23
CA ILE A 147 8.38 -7.72 -0.29
C ILE A 147 7.39 -8.21 0.78
N ARG A 148 7.85 -8.36 2.02
CA ARG A 148 7.01 -8.81 3.15
C ARG A 148 5.93 -7.82 3.53
N ASP A 149 6.25 -6.53 3.56
CA ASP A 149 5.28 -5.46 3.81
C ASP A 149 4.17 -5.50 2.75
N GLU A 150 4.53 -5.74 1.47
CA GLU A 150 3.56 -5.87 0.38
C GLU A 150 2.75 -7.18 0.45
N VAL A 151 3.36 -8.31 0.79
CA VAL A 151 2.65 -9.58 1.03
C VAL A 151 1.67 -9.42 2.18
N THR A 152 2.11 -8.84 3.30
CA THR A 152 1.27 -8.56 4.47
C THR A 152 0.13 -7.62 4.09
N ARG A 153 0.41 -6.56 3.34
CA ARG A 153 -0.62 -5.64 2.82
C ARG A 153 -1.65 -6.38 1.98
N ARG A 154 -1.23 -7.25 1.06
CA ARG A 154 -2.14 -8.05 0.23
C ARG A 154 -2.91 -9.07 1.05
N MET A 155 -2.28 -9.73 2.02
CA MET A 155 -2.93 -10.67 2.92
C MET A 155 -3.96 -9.97 3.82
N VAL A 156 -3.64 -8.79 4.34
CA VAL A 156 -4.59 -7.94 5.09
C VAL A 156 -5.69 -7.46 4.17
N ALA A 157 -5.43 -7.06 2.93
CA ALA A 157 -6.47 -6.69 1.96
C ALA A 157 -7.39 -7.87 1.63
N LEU A 158 -6.84 -9.08 1.47
CA LEU A 158 -7.60 -10.32 1.29
C LEU A 158 -8.42 -10.69 2.52
N ARG A 159 -7.88 -10.47 3.74
CA ARG A 159 -8.54 -10.80 5.02
C ARG A 159 -9.54 -9.74 5.49
N ALA A 160 -9.31 -8.47 5.16
CA ALA A 160 -10.23 -7.36 5.38
C ALA A 160 -11.40 -7.43 4.38
N ASN A 161 -11.26 -8.20 3.30
CA ASN A 161 -12.33 -8.53 2.38
C ASN A 161 -12.54 -10.06 2.22
N PRO A 162 -12.93 -10.78 3.29
CA PRO A 162 -13.16 -12.22 3.18
C PRO A 162 -14.51 -12.57 2.52
N GLY A 163 -15.26 -11.60 1.97
CA GLY A 163 -16.57 -11.85 1.34
C GLY A 163 -17.34 -10.66 0.75
N GLY A 164 -16.71 -9.55 0.31
CA GLY A 164 -17.44 -8.34 -0.11
C GLY A 164 -17.41 -7.97 -1.59
N GLY A 165 -16.83 -8.80 -2.47
CA GLY A 165 -16.89 -8.61 -3.92
C GLY A 165 -17.42 -9.87 -4.60
N LEU A 166 -18.37 -9.71 -5.51
CA LEU A 166 -18.78 -10.80 -6.39
C LEU A 166 -17.54 -11.27 -7.19
N SER A 167 -17.41 -12.57 -7.46
CA SER A 167 -16.44 -13.06 -8.45
C SER A 167 -16.60 -12.27 -9.76
N PRO A 168 -15.55 -12.04 -10.57
CA PRO A 168 -15.69 -11.34 -11.86
C PRO A 168 -16.81 -11.92 -12.75
N VAL A 169 -17.04 -13.24 -12.66
CA VAL A 169 -18.13 -13.94 -13.36
C VAL A 169 -19.50 -13.58 -12.76
N ALA A 170 -19.59 -13.49 -11.43
CA ALA A 170 -20.81 -13.13 -10.73
C ALA A 170 -21.13 -11.63 -10.87
N GLU A 171 -20.12 -10.76 -10.92
CA GLU A 171 -20.29 -9.34 -11.26
C GLU A 171 -20.86 -9.17 -12.67
N GLU A 172 -20.32 -9.90 -13.65
CA GLU A 172 -20.81 -9.82 -15.02
C GLU A 172 -22.24 -10.37 -15.14
N HIS A 173 -22.52 -11.50 -14.49
CA HIS A 173 -23.87 -12.04 -14.44
C HIS A 173 -24.87 -11.07 -13.80
N LEU A 174 -24.46 -10.37 -12.74
CA LEU A 174 -25.28 -9.35 -12.11
C LEU A 174 -25.51 -8.16 -13.05
N ARG A 175 -24.50 -7.70 -13.79
CA ARG A 175 -24.65 -6.61 -14.78
C ARG A 175 -25.66 -7.00 -15.87
N GLU A 176 -25.61 -8.24 -16.34
CA GLU A 176 -26.58 -8.79 -17.28
C GLU A 176 -27.99 -8.79 -16.69
N GLN A 177 -28.17 -9.33 -15.48
CA GLN A 177 -29.47 -9.37 -14.80
C GLN A 177 -30.02 -7.96 -14.53
N PHE A 178 -29.17 -7.02 -14.13
CA PHE A 178 -29.56 -5.63 -13.92
C PHE A 178 -30.03 -4.97 -15.21
N ALA A 179 -29.30 -5.15 -16.31
CA ALA A 179 -29.72 -4.62 -17.61
C ALA A 179 -31.03 -5.26 -18.11
N GLN A 180 -31.20 -6.57 -17.93
CA GLN A 180 -32.44 -7.28 -18.27
C GLN A 180 -33.64 -6.75 -17.46
N LEU A 181 -33.45 -6.52 -16.16
CA LEU A 181 -34.47 -5.94 -15.29
C LEU A 181 -34.90 -4.55 -15.78
N ARG A 182 -33.95 -3.72 -16.21
CA ARG A 182 -34.23 -2.38 -16.77
C ARG A 182 -34.92 -2.45 -18.13
N GLN A 183 -34.53 -3.37 -19.00
CA GLN A 183 -35.21 -3.61 -20.28
C GLN A 183 -36.65 -4.03 -20.08
N LEU A 184 -36.91 -4.95 -19.15
CA LEU A 184 -38.26 -5.37 -18.80
C LEU A 184 -39.08 -4.20 -18.22
N ALA A 185 -38.49 -3.42 -17.30
CA ALA A 185 -39.16 -2.24 -16.75
C ALA A 185 -39.51 -1.18 -17.82
N ALA A 186 -38.77 -1.14 -18.94
CA ALA A 186 -39.04 -0.24 -20.05
C ALA A 186 -40.27 -0.67 -20.88
N THR A 187 -40.60 -1.96 -20.94
CA THR A 187 -41.73 -2.51 -21.73
C THR A 187 -43.04 -2.60 -20.93
N VAL A 188 -42.97 -2.54 -19.60
CA VAL A 188 -44.16 -2.58 -18.73
C VAL A 188 -44.93 -1.25 -18.76
N SER A 189 -46.22 -1.33 -19.10
CA SER A 189 -47.14 -0.18 -19.12
C SER A 189 -47.69 0.19 -17.74
N ASP A 190 -47.81 -0.77 -16.82
CA ASP A 190 -48.32 -0.54 -15.46
C ASP A 190 -47.31 0.28 -14.64
N ARG A 191 -47.77 1.43 -14.14
CA ARG A 191 -46.93 2.40 -13.41
C ARG A 191 -46.43 1.86 -12.08
N ASP A 192 -47.24 1.08 -11.36
CA ASP A 192 -46.89 0.56 -10.03
C ASP A 192 -45.90 -0.59 -10.15
N VAL A 193 -46.10 -1.47 -11.13
CA VAL A 193 -45.14 -2.55 -11.44
C VAL A 193 -43.80 -1.96 -11.89
N LYS A 194 -43.83 -0.96 -12.78
CA LYS A 194 -42.62 -0.27 -13.25
C LYS A 194 -41.84 0.38 -12.11
N LYS A 195 -42.52 1.04 -11.16
CA LYS A 195 -41.89 1.61 -9.97
C LYS A 195 -41.21 0.54 -9.12
N LYS A 196 -41.91 -0.57 -8.83
CA LYS A 196 -41.35 -1.70 -8.06
C LYS A 196 -40.09 -2.29 -8.72
N LEU A 197 -40.07 -2.46 -10.04
CA LEU A 197 -38.89 -2.96 -10.75
C LEU A 197 -37.69 -2.00 -10.67
N HIS A 198 -37.94 -0.69 -10.76
CA HIS A 198 -36.88 0.30 -10.54
C HIS A 198 -36.36 0.31 -9.10
N ASP A 199 -37.25 0.16 -8.11
CA ASP A 199 -36.88 0.11 -6.69
C ASP A 199 -36.05 -1.14 -6.37
N ILE A 200 -36.39 -2.30 -6.96
CA ILE A 200 -35.59 -3.53 -6.87
C ILE A 200 -34.20 -3.30 -7.46
N GLY A 201 -34.12 -2.69 -8.66
CA GLY A 201 -32.82 -2.38 -9.28
C GLY A 201 -31.97 -1.45 -8.41
N ARG A 202 -32.58 -0.43 -7.79
CA ARG A 202 -31.87 0.45 -6.86
C ARG A 202 -31.37 -0.31 -5.63
N GLY A 203 -32.23 -1.13 -5.01
CA GLY A 203 -31.86 -1.94 -3.86
C GLY A 203 -30.70 -2.91 -4.14
N LEU A 204 -30.61 -3.46 -5.36
CA LEU A 204 -29.46 -4.28 -5.77
C LEU A 204 -28.16 -3.46 -5.82
N THR A 205 -28.23 -2.22 -6.29
CA THR A 205 -27.04 -1.36 -6.40
C THR A 205 -26.61 -0.83 -5.03
N ASP A 206 -27.59 -0.49 -4.18
CA ASP A 206 -27.36 -0.06 -2.80
C ASP A 206 -26.70 -1.19 -1.98
N ALA A 207 -27.21 -2.43 -2.08
CA ALA A 207 -26.67 -3.59 -1.37
C ALA A 207 -25.19 -3.88 -1.70
N LEU A 208 -24.75 -3.54 -2.91
CA LEU A 208 -23.36 -3.71 -3.36
C LEU A 208 -22.46 -2.54 -2.94
N SER A 209 -23.05 -1.39 -2.63
CA SER A 209 -22.32 -0.18 -2.22
C SER A 209 -22.02 -0.13 -0.71
N VAL A 210 -22.64 -1.01 0.10
CA VAL A 210 -22.52 -1.04 1.57
C VAL A 210 -21.13 -1.46 2.09
N GLY A 211 -20.23 -1.92 1.21
CA GLY A 211 -18.88 -2.39 1.57
C GLY A 211 -17.74 -1.35 1.49
N ASP A 212 -17.98 -0.16 0.95
CA ASP A 212 -16.91 0.82 0.70
C ASP A 212 -17.19 2.17 1.41
N PRO A 213 -16.58 2.43 2.59
CA PRO A 213 -16.83 3.66 3.36
C PRO A 213 -16.41 4.94 2.63
N ASN A 214 -15.63 4.84 1.53
CA ASN A 214 -15.29 5.97 0.68
C ASN A 214 -16.39 6.34 -0.33
N LEU A 215 -17.32 5.44 -0.65
CA LEU A 215 -18.44 5.72 -1.56
C LEU A 215 -19.55 6.55 -0.89
N LEU A 216 -19.71 6.40 0.42
CA LEU A 216 -20.73 7.13 1.20
C LEU A 216 -20.40 8.62 1.39
N SER A 217 -19.14 9.02 1.16
CA SER A 217 -18.62 10.36 1.46
C SER A 217 -18.39 11.25 0.23
N ARG A 218 -18.66 10.76 -0.99
CA ARG A 218 -18.42 11.50 -2.24
C ARG A 218 -19.73 11.93 -2.89
N ASP A 219 -20.18 13.12 -2.50
CA ASP A 219 -21.12 13.99 -3.23
C ASP A 219 -22.34 13.26 -3.86
N GLN A 220 -23.38 13.03 -3.05
CA GLN A 220 -24.70 12.51 -3.46
C GLN A 220 -25.48 13.45 -4.43
N SER A 221 -24.82 14.39 -5.09
CA SER A 221 -25.47 15.40 -5.95
C SER A 221 -25.76 14.92 -7.37
N VAL A 222 -25.13 13.84 -7.85
CA VAL A 222 -25.32 13.36 -9.23
C VAL A 222 -26.44 12.32 -9.31
N GLN A 223 -27.66 12.77 -9.63
CA GLN A 223 -28.80 11.89 -9.89
C GLN A 223 -29.07 11.74 -11.40
N LEU A 224 -29.01 10.51 -11.89
CA LEU A 224 -29.48 10.15 -13.22
C LEU A 224 -30.98 9.89 -13.20
N SER A 225 -31.67 10.33 -14.25
CA SER A 225 -33.06 9.97 -14.49
C SER A 225 -33.18 8.48 -14.84
N PRO A 226 -34.35 7.86 -14.64
CA PRO A 226 -34.55 6.46 -14.98
C PRO A 226 -34.16 6.13 -16.44
N ARG A 227 -34.47 7.02 -17.40
CA ARG A 227 -34.12 6.80 -18.81
C ARG A 227 -32.63 6.92 -19.10
N GLU A 228 -31.92 7.79 -18.40
CA GLU A 228 -30.46 7.89 -18.50
C GLU A 228 -29.79 6.63 -17.96
N THR A 229 -30.24 6.11 -16.81
CA THR A 229 -29.75 4.84 -16.26
C THR A 229 -30.06 3.66 -17.19
N ASP A 230 -31.27 3.56 -17.75
CA ASP A 230 -31.65 2.49 -18.71
C ASP A 230 -30.66 2.40 -19.88
N VAL A 231 -30.38 3.55 -20.49
CA VAL A 231 -29.47 3.66 -21.63
C VAL A 231 -28.04 3.30 -21.20
N LEU A 232 -27.60 3.79 -20.04
CA LEU A 232 -26.24 3.55 -19.55
C LEU A 232 -26.00 2.07 -19.18
N SER A 233 -27.01 1.37 -18.63
CA SER A 233 -26.96 -0.07 -18.36
C SER A 233 -26.77 -0.90 -19.63
N CYS A 234 -27.50 -0.57 -20.71
CA CYS A 234 -27.34 -1.24 -22.01
C CYS A 234 -25.97 -0.96 -22.62
N VAL A 235 -25.47 0.27 -22.48
CA VAL A 235 -24.14 0.69 -22.95
C VAL A 235 -23.02 -0.02 -22.17
N ALA A 236 -23.22 -0.29 -20.88
CA ALA A 236 -22.27 -1.00 -20.04
C ALA A 236 -22.05 -2.46 -20.47
N LEU A 237 -23.05 -3.09 -21.09
CA LEU A 237 -22.96 -4.41 -21.74
C LEU A 237 -22.36 -4.38 -23.15
N GLY A 238 -21.90 -3.22 -23.63
CA GLY A 238 -21.31 -3.07 -24.96
C GLY A 238 -22.31 -2.95 -26.11
N TYR A 239 -23.61 -2.77 -25.84
CA TYR A 239 -24.60 -2.61 -26.91
C TYR A 239 -24.43 -1.32 -27.71
N SER A 240 -24.72 -1.38 -29.02
CA SER A 240 -24.75 -0.23 -29.92
C SER A 240 -25.97 0.65 -29.63
N ASN A 241 -25.94 1.91 -30.09
CA ASN A 241 -27.08 2.82 -29.91
C ASN A 241 -28.35 2.30 -30.62
N SER A 242 -28.19 1.66 -31.78
CA SER A 242 -29.27 1.01 -32.52
C SER A 242 -29.90 -0.14 -31.74
N ARG A 243 -29.08 -0.99 -31.12
CA ARG A 243 -29.54 -2.12 -30.30
C ARG A 243 -30.20 -1.63 -29.00
N THR A 244 -29.61 -0.65 -28.33
CA THR A 244 -30.19 -0.02 -27.13
C THR A 244 -31.53 0.65 -27.43
N ALA A 245 -31.65 1.32 -28.59
CA ALA A 245 -32.90 1.93 -29.04
C ALA A 245 -34.01 0.88 -29.20
N ALA A 246 -33.71 -0.24 -29.87
CA ALA A 246 -34.65 -1.35 -30.04
C ALA A 246 -35.08 -1.96 -28.68
N LEU A 247 -34.14 -2.19 -27.77
CA LEU A 247 -34.40 -2.82 -26.47
C LEU A 247 -35.23 -1.94 -25.52
N LEU A 248 -35.11 -0.61 -25.63
CA LEU A 248 -35.80 0.34 -24.76
C LEU A 248 -37.02 1.00 -25.40
N SER A 249 -37.39 0.59 -26.63
CA SER A 249 -38.44 1.20 -27.45
C SER A 249 -38.25 2.71 -27.63
N LEU A 250 -37.02 3.11 -27.97
CA LEU A 250 -36.60 4.49 -28.23
C LEU A 250 -36.09 4.64 -29.67
N THR A 251 -35.89 5.86 -30.13
CA THR A 251 -35.13 6.12 -31.37
C THR A 251 -33.64 6.26 -31.06
N GLU A 252 -32.78 5.99 -32.04
CA GLU A 252 -31.32 6.16 -31.88
C GLU A 252 -30.93 7.59 -31.48
N GLN A 253 -31.65 8.58 -32.01
CA GLN A 253 -31.43 9.99 -31.68
C GLN A 253 -31.78 10.29 -30.21
N THR A 254 -32.87 9.70 -29.71
CA THR A 254 -33.25 9.81 -28.30
C THR A 254 -32.23 9.13 -27.38
N VAL A 255 -31.68 7.98 -27.79
CA VAL A 255 -30.58 7.31 -27.06
C VAL A 255 -29.33 8.20 -26.99
N LYS A 256 -28.94 8.83 -28.10
CA LYS A 256 -27.82 9.81 -28.12
C LYS A 256 -28.09 10.98 -27.18
N GLY A 257 -29.34 11.48 -27.14
CA GLY A 257 -29.75 12.53 -26.22
C GLY A 257 -29.61 12.15 -24.75
N TYR A 258 -30.15 10.99 -24.35
CA TYR A 258 -30.01 10.50 -22.97
C TYR A 258 -28.57 10.21 -22.59
N LEU A 259 -27.78 9.60 -23.49
CA LEU A 259 -26.37 9.32 -23.23
C LEU A 259 -25.57 10.63 -23.08
N GLY A 260 -25.81 11.64 -23.92
CA GLY A 260 -25.18 12.95 -23.82
C GLY A 260 -25.53 13.69 -22.52
N SER A 261 -26.80 13.62 -22.11
CA SER A 261 -27.25 14.18 -20.82
C SER A 261 -26.60 13.48 -19.63
N ALA A 262 -26.55 12.13 -19.65
CA ALA A 262 -25.88 11.34 -18.62
C ALA A 262 -24.37 11.65 -18.56
N MET A 263 -23.70 11.71 -19.70
CA MET A 263 -22.28 12.08 -19.80
C MET A 263 -22.01 13.47 -19.21
N LYS A 264 -22.86 14.46 -19.49
CA LYS A 264 -22.75 15.81 -18.93
C LYS A 264 -22.93 15.82 -17.41
N LYS A 265 -23.89 15.06 -16.88
CA LYS A 265 -24.13 14.93 -15.44
C LYS A 265 -23.00 14.21 -14.70
N LEU A 266 -22.34 13.27 -15.37
CA LEU A 266 -21.22 12.48 -14.84
C LEU A 266 -19.85 13.10 -15.12
N ASP A 267 -19.81 14.30 -15.70
CA ASP A 267 -18.60 14.99 -16.18
C ASP A 267 -17.67 14.08 -17.03
N ALA A 268 -18.29 13.31 -17.94
CA ALA A 268 -17.62 12.29 -18.72
C ALA A 268 -17.43 12.72 -20.18
N SER A 269 -16.18 12.65 -20.65
CA SER A 269 -15.79 12.95 -22.04
C SER A 269 -16.11 11.83 -23.04
N SER A 270 -16.44 10.63 -22.58
CA SER A 270 -16.76 9.47 -23.44
C SER A 270 -17.81 8.57 -22.79
N ARG A 271 -18.45 7.70 -23.59
CA ARG A 271 -19.39 6.69 -23.07
C ARG A 271 -18.73 5.71 -22.10
N PHE A 272 -17.45 5.37 -22.31
CA PHE A 272 -16.72 4.44 -21.43
C PHE A 272 -16.38 5.11 -20.10
N THR A 273 -15.95 6.36 -20.13
CA THR A 273 -15.71 7.14 -18.91
C THR A 273 -17.00 7.40 -18.15
N ALA A 274 -18.14 7.58 -18.84
CA ALA A 274 -19.45 7.69 -18.20
C ALA A 274 -19.87 6.40 -17.45
N VAL A 275 -19.68 5.23 -18.06
CA VAL A 275 -19.95 3.94 -17.39
C VAL A 275 -19.03 3.77 -16.18
N SER A 276 -17.74 4.07 -16.32
CA SER A 276 -16.78 3.97 -15.21
C SER A 276 -17.14 4.93 -14.07
N SER A 277 -17.51 6.18 -14.37
CA SER A 277 -17.95 7.16 -13.37
C SER A 277 -19.25 6.75 -12.69
N ALA A 278 -20.24 6.24 -13.43
CA ALA A 278 -21.50 5.76 -12.85
C ALA A 278 -21.30 4.58 -11.89
N ARG A 279 -20.37 3.66 -12.19
CA ARG A 279 -19.98 2.58 -11.27
C ARG A 279 -19.34 3.11 -9.99
N LYS A 280 -18.39 4.05 -10.13
CA LYS A 280 -17.73 4.70 -8.99
C LYS A 280 -18.70 5.47 -8.09
N LEU A 281 -19.88 5.83 -8.59
CA LEU A 281 -20.92 6.53 -7.84
C LEU A 281 -22.03 5.59 -7.35
N GLY A 282 -21.91 4.27 -7.55
CA GLY A 282 -22.95 3.32 -7.15
C GLY A 282 -24.27 3.49 -7.92
N LEU A 283 -24.22 4.07 -9.13
CA LEU A 283 -25.40 4.23 -9.99
C LEU A 283 -25.60 3.05 -10.96
N LEU A 284 -24.56 2.22 -11.12
CA LEU A 284 -24.52 0.96 -11.87
C LEU A 284 -23.64 -0.05 -11.13
N PRO A 285 -23.91 -1.37 -11.28
CA PRO A 285 -23.00 -2.44 -10.85
C PRO A 285 -21.77 -2.64 -11.78
#